data_AF-A0A527IPM7-F1
#
_entry.id   AF-A0A527IPM7-F1
#
_cell.length_a   1.000
_cell.length_b   1.000
_cell.length_c   1.000
_cell.angle_alpha   90.00
_cell.angle_beta   90.00
_cell.angle_gamma   90.00
#
_symmetry.space_group_name_H-M   'P 1'
#
loop_
_entity.id
_entity.type
_entity.pdbx_description
1 polymer ?
#
loop_
_entity_poly.entity_id
_entity_poly.type
_entity_poly.pdbx_seq_one_letter_code
_entity_poly.pdbx_strand_id
1 'polypeptide(L)'
;ADEADISGHVAEGWDLRGEEATIAPDYGVERFYLPEGEGMAIQNDMRVRPFGIRLALAGDGTAQIKALVDGDKTLFEEPLY
;
A
#
# COMPACT_ATOMS: atom_id res chain seq x y z
N ALA A 1 0.48 -20.72 3.43
CA ALA A 1 1.56 -20.28 2.52
C ALA A 1 0.95 -19.12 1.77
N ASP A 2 1.04 -17.95 2.40
CA ASP A 2 0.25 -16.75 2.07
C ASP A 2 1.18 -15.54 2.02
N GLU A 3 2.42 -15.79 1.58
CA GLU A 3 3.45 -14.77 1.41
C GLU A 3 3.42 -14.28 -0.03
N ALA A 4 3.55 -12.96 -0.21
CA ALA A 4 3.51 -12.31 -1.50
C ALA A 4 4.54 -11.19 -1.54
N ASP A 5 5.30 -11.11 -2.63
CA ASP A 5 6.39 -10.15 -2.80
C ASP A 5 5.89 -8.84 -3.43
N ILE A 6 6.24 -7.71 -2.83
CA ILE A 6 5.96 -6.37 -3.36
C ILE A 6 7.26 -5.77 -3.89
N SER A 7 7.21 -5.16 -5.08
CA SER A 7 8.38 -4.48 -5.65
C SER A 7 8.76 -3.25 -4.80
N GLY A 8 10.04 -3.10 -4.49
CA GLY A 8 10.61 -1.91 -3.86
C GLY A 8 11.60 -1.19 -4.77
N HIS A 9 11.89 0.06 -4.44
CA HIS A 9 12.91 0.88 -5.08
C HIS A 9 14.06 1.10 -4.10
N VAL A 10 15.29 1.06 -4.59
CA VAL A 10 16.49 1.46 -3.82
C VAL A 10 17.06 2.68 -4.51
N ALA A 11 17.36 3.72 -3.73
CA ALA A 11 17.97 4.94 -4.26
C ALA A 11 19.30 4.63 -4.99
N GLU A 12 19.74 5.51 -5.87
CA GLU A 12 21.08 5.37 -6.45
C GLU A 12 22.17 5.64 -5.39
N GLY A 13 23.37 5.09 -5.59
CA GLY A 13 24.54 5.37 -4.75
C GLY A 13 24.80 4.40 -3.59
N TRP A 14 23.97 3.37 -3.41
CA TRP A 14 24.30 2.26 -2.52
C TRP A 14 25.40 1.39 -3.15
N ASP A 15 26.48 1.16 -2.40
CA ASP A 15 27.54 0.23 -2.80
C ASP A 15 27.20 -1.20 -2.34
N LEU A 16 26.79 -2.04 -3.28
CA LEU A 16 26.40 -3.43 -3.04
C LEU A 16 27.57 -4.43 -3.13
N ARG A 17 28.82 -3.94 -3.28
CA ARG A 17 29.99 -4.80 -3.54
C ARG A 17 30.64 -5.35 -2.27
N GLY A 18 30.26 -4.84 -1.10
CA GLY A 18 30.72 -5.36 0.19
C GLY A 18 29.78 -6.44 0.73
N GLU A 19 30.33 -7.47 1.39
CA GLU A 19 29.55 -8.57 1.97
C GLU A 19 28.56 -8.12 3.08
N GLU A 20 28.80 -6.95 3.69
CA GLU A 20 27.96 -6.37 4.76
C GLU A 20 27.18 -5.11 4.33
N ALA A 21 26.90 -4.96 3.04
CA ALA A 21 26.14 -3.81 2.55
C ALA A 21 24.71 -3.81 3.13
N THR A 22 24.39 -2.76 3.89
CA THR A 22 23.01 -2.48 4.30
C THR A 22 22.38 -1.61 3.23
N ILE A 23 21.12 -1.89 2.84
CA ILE A 23 20.31 -1.04 1.96
C ILE A 23 19.03 -0.63 2.67
N ALA A 24 18.51 0.54 2.32
CA ALA A 24 17.18 0.99 2.72
C ALA A 24 16.27 1.05 1.46
N PRO A 25 15.52 -0.02 1.16
CA PRO A 25 14.54 0.02 0.09
C PRO A 25 13.30 0.81 0.52
N ASP A 26 12.77 1.61 -0.41
CA ASP A 26 11.42 2.18 -0.34
C ASP A 26 10.46 1.19 -0.99
N TYR A 27 9.51 0.68 -0.22
CA TYR A 27 8.51 -0.27 -0.70
C TYR A 27 7.15 0.09 -0.10
N GLY A 28 6.07 -0.20 -0.81
CA GLY A 28 4.72 0.08 -0.35
C GLY A 28 3.74 0.39 -1.47
N VAL A 29 2.52 0.72 -1.08
CA VAL A 29 1.43 1.05 -2.00
C VAL A 29 1.40 2.55 -2.21
N GLU A 30 1.57 3.00 -3.44
CA GLU A 30 2.01 4.37 -3.69
C GLU A 30 0.99 5.42 -3.27
N ARG A 31 -0.29 5.28 -3.66
CA ARG A 31 -1.33 6.31 -3.45
C ARG A 31 -2.72 5.69 -3.46
N PHE A 32 -3.61 6.23 -2.63
CA PHE A 32 -5.05 5.98 -2.71
C PHE A 32 -5.77 7.30 -2.54
N TYR A 33 -6.61 7.66 -3.52
CA TYR A 33 -7.31 8.93 -3.54
C TYR A 33 -8.73 8.76 -3.05
N LEU A 34 -9.13 9.57 -2.07
CA LEU A 34 -10.51 9.67 -1.63
C LEU A 34 -11.20 10.84 -2.34
N PRO A 35 -12.51 10.73 -2.65
CA PRO A 35 -13.28 11.85 -3.15
C PRO A 35 -13.21 13.06 -2.20
N GLU A 36 -13.30 14.25 -2.77
CA GLU A 36 -13.31 15.50 -2.01
C GLU A 36 -14.51 15.51 -1.03
N GLY A 37 -14.24 15.77 0.26
CA GLY A 37 -15.25 15.81 1.31
C GLY A 37 -15.46 14.51 2.09
N GLU A 38 -15.01 13.36 1.59
CA GLU A 38 -15.17 12.05 2.26
C GLU A 38 -13.97 11.66 3.14
N GLY A 39 -12.82 12.30 2.96
CA GLY A 39 -11.57 11.97 3.66
C GLY A 39 -11.60 12.15 5.17
N MET A 40 -12.27 13.20 5.67
CA MET A 40 -12.27 13.54 7.11
C MET A 40 -13.03 12.52 7.96
N ALA A 41 -14.15 12.00 7.46
CA ALA A 41 -14.94 11.00 8.18
C ALA A 41 -14.16 9.69 8.33
N ILE A 42 -13.55 9.23 7.24
CA ILE A 42 -12.73 8.01 7.21
C ILE A 42 -11.50 8.19 8.11
N GLN A 43 -10.79 9.32 8.03
CA GLN A 43 -9.61 9.58 8.86
C GLN A 43 -9.95 9.59 10.36
N ASN A 44 -11.09 10.17 10.75
CA ASN A 44 -11.52 10.14 12.14
C ASN A 44 -11.84 8.72 12.62
N ASP A 45 -12.52 7.93 11.79
CA ASP A 45 -12.87 6.54 12.09
C ASP A 45 -11.63 5.63 12.19
N MET A 46 -10.60 5.86 11.37
CA MET A 46 -9.33 5.12 11.42
C MET A 46 -8.61 5.24 12.78
N ARG A 47 -8.90 6.28 13.58
CA ARG A 47 -8.31 6.43 14.93
C ARG A 47 -9.04 5.60 15.99
N VAL A 48 -10.20 5.06 15.66
CA VAL A 48 -11.12 4.42 16.63
C VAL A 48 -11.23 2.92 16.39
N ARG A 49 -11.02 2.44 15.17
CA ARG A 49 -11.13 1.02 14.79
C ARG A 49 -10.06 0.61 13.77
N PRO A 50 -9.76 -0.70 13.67
CA PRO A 50 -8.83 -1.21 12.66
C PRO A 50 -9.29 -0.83 11.26
N PHE A 51 -8.33 -0.44 10.43
CA PHE A 51 -8.54 -0.11 9.03
C PHE A 51 -7.73 -1.10 8.19
N GLY A 52 -8.34 -1.63 7.14
CA GLY A 52 -7.71 -2.50 6.18
C GLY A 52 -7.77 -1.94 4.77
N ILE A 53 -6.95 -2.53 3.89
CA ILE A 53 -7.00 -2.30 2.46
C ILE A 53 -7.25 -3.62 1.73
N ARG A 54 -7.96 -3.54 0.61
CA ARG A 54 -7.93 -4.59 -0.41
C ARG A 54 -6.93 -4.15 -1.47
N LEU A 55 -5.93 -4.98 -1.72
CA LEU A 55 -4.86 -4.71 -2.67
C LEU A 55 -4.92 -5.74 -3.81
N ALA A 56 -4.58 -5.31 -5.02
CA ALA A 56 -4.29 -6.20 -6.14
C ALA A 56 -2.78 -6.21 -6.37
N LEU A 57 -2.19 -7.41 -6.43
CA LEU A 57 -0.77 -7.61 -6.69
C LEU A 57 -0.59 -8.24 -8.08
N ALA A 58 0.19 -7.59 -8.94
CA ALA A 58 0.59 -8.13 -10.22
C ALA A 58 1.76 -9.12 -10.06
N GLY A 59 1.98 -9.97 -11.07
CA GLY A 59 3.04 -10.99 -11.03
C GLY A 59 4.46 -10.43 -10.98
N ASP A 60 4.66 -9.14 -11.25
CA ASP A 60 5.94 -8.43 -11.14
C ASP A 60 6.15 -7.72 -9.79
N GLY A 61 5.20 -7.87 -8.85
CA GLY A 61 5.25 -7.23 -7.53
C GLY A 61 4.63 -5.83 -7.50
N THR A 62 4.07 -5.34 -8.62
CA THR A 62 3.35 -4.05 -8.64
C THR A 62 2.06 -4.18 -7.83
N ALA A 63 1.89 -3.31 -6.82
CA ALA A 63 0.76 -3.31 -5.90
C ALA A 63 -0.16 -2.10 -6.11
N GLN A 64 -1.48 -2.32 -6.14
CA GLN A 64 -2.47 -1.23 -6.20
C GLN A 64 -3.55 -1.42 -5.13
N ILE A 65 -3.86 -0.36 -4.38
CA ILE A 65 -5.02 -0.35 -3.47
C ILE A 65 -6.29 -0.26 -4.32
N LYS A 66 -7.22 -1.18 -4.11
CA LYS A 66 -8.52 -1.22 -4.79
C LYS A 66 -9.66 -0.73 -3.92
N ALA A 67 -9.56 -0.94 -2.61
CA ALA A 67 -10.59 -0.53 -1.68
C ALA A 67 -10.06 -0.29 -0.26
N LEU A 68 -10.75 0.59 0.47
CA LEU A 68 -10.64 0.66 1.92
C LEU A 68 -11.70 -0.22 2.55
N VAL A 69 -11.33 -0.94 3.60
CA VAL A 69 -12.23 -1.85 4.31
C VAL A 69 -12.17 -1.64 5.82
N ASP A 70 -13.30 -1.88 6.48
CA ASP A 70 -13.41 -2.06 7.92
C ASP A 70 -13.95 -3.48 8.18
N GLY A 71 -13.03 -4.39 8.52
CA GLY A 71 -13.31 -5.82 8.51
C GLY A 71 -13.81 -6.27 7.13
N ASP A 72 -15.03 -6.80 7.08
CA ASP A 72 -15.67 -7.27 5.85
C ASP A 72 -16.40 -6.14 5.08
N LYS A 73 -16.54 -4.95 5.66
CA LYS A 73 -17.26 -3.83 5.03
C LYS A 73 -16.32 -3.03 4.13
N THR A 74 -16.61 -3.01 2.83
CA THR A 74 -15.99 -2.04 1.91
C THR A 74 -16.48 -0.63 2.22
N LEU A 75 -15.57 0.27 2.58
CA LEU A 75 -15.84 1.67 2.85
C LEU A 75 -15.80 2.50 1.57
N PHE A 76 -14.84 2.18 0.69
CA PHE A 76 -14.67 2.83 -0.61
C PHE A 76 -13.98 1.88 -1.57
N GLU A 77 -14.32 1.94 -2.85
CA GLU A 77 -13.70 1.18 -3.94
C GLU A 77 -13.46 2.11 -5.13
N GLU A 78 -12.27 2.06 -5.75
CA GLU A 78 -11.96 2.88 -6.92
C GLU A 78 -12.87 2.47 -8.10
N PRO A 79 -13.58 3.43 -8.75
CA PRO A 79 -14.36 3.12 -9.93
C PRO A 79 -13.45 2.69 -11.10
N LEU A 80 -13.92 1.74 -11.89
CA LEU A 80 -13.26 1.33 -13.14
C LEU A 80 -13.45 2.46 -14.17
N TYR A 81 -12.35 3.12 -14.54
CA TYR A 81 -12.30 4.02 -15.70
C TYR A 81 -11.79 3.29 -16.94
#